data_AF-E2S053-F1
#
_entry.id   AF-E2S053-F1
#
_cell.length_a   1.000
_cell.length_b   1.000
_cell.length_c   1.000
_cell.angle_alpha   90.00
_cell.angle_beta   90.00
_cell.angle_gamma   90.00
#
_symmetry.space_group_name_H-M   'P 1'
#
loop_
_entity.id
_entity.type
_entity.pdbx_description
1 polymer ?
#
loop_
_entity_poly.entity_id
_entity_poly.type
_entity_poly.pdbx_seq_one_letter_code
_entity_poly.pdbx_strand_id
1 'polypeptide(L)'
;DIQRHTKQKNLPEGQTFGSGFHKYVLDWTQDSMKFYVDDELLLNVDPGTDFWDLGEFENDAPGIDNPWAYNPNKLTPFDQEFYLILNVAVGGVNYFGDELTNIPPKPWTNDSPTASKDFWSAFNDWYPTWNGEEAAMQVNYIRVYAEPGQTTYHLGDR
;
A
#
# COMPACT_ATOMS: atom_id res chain seq x y z
N ASP A 1 -3.48 -11.53 -14.33
CA ASP A 1 -3.54 -12.30 -13.04
C ASP A 1 -2.79 -11.53 -11.95
N ILE A 2 -3.50 -10.73 -11.14
CA ILE A 2 -2.95 -9.77 -10.15
C ILE A 2 -2.12 -10.47 -9.05
N GLN A 3 -2.26 -11.79 -8.92
CA GLN A 3 -1.50 -12.63 -7.98
C GLN A 3 0.00 -12.67 -8.27
N ARG A 4 0.47 -12.32 -9.48
CA ARG A 4 1.90 -12.40 -9.84
C ARG A 4 2.79 -11.33 -9.21
N HIS A 5 2.21 -10.19 -8.80
CA HIS A 5 2.95 -9.05 -8.27
C HIS A 5 2.50 -8.60 -6.88
N THR A 6 1.72 -9.43 -6.20
CA THR A 6 1.28 -9.18 -4.82
C THR A 6 1.88 -10.23 -3.89
N LYS A 7 2.26 -9.85 -2.67
CA LYS A 7 2.72 -10.78 -1.66
C LYS A 7 2.18 -10.39 -0.29
N GLN A 8 1.84 -11.39 0.51
CA GLN A 8 1.29 -11.22 1.85
C GLN A 8 2.28 -11.75 2.89
N LYS A 9 2.34 -11.08 4.05
CA LYS A 9 3.05 -11.55 5.24
C LYS A 9 2.04 -11.78 6.34
N ASN A 10 2.06 -12.96 6.94
CA ASN A 10 1.25 -13.29 8.11
C ASN A 10 2.16 -13.30 9.34
N LEU A 11 1.68 -12.73 10.44
CA LEU A 11 2.34 -12.83 11.74
C LEU A 11 1.96 -14.16 12.41
N PRO A 12 2.70 -14.60 13.45
CA PRO A 12 2.31 -15.75 14.25
C PRO A 12 0.89 -15.65 14.80
N GLU A 13 0.29 -16.80 15.09
CA GLU A 13 -1.07 -16.87 15.63
C GLU A 13 -1.23 -15.98 16.87
N GLY A 14 -2.33 -15.22 16.91
CA GLY A 14 -2.64 -14.29 17.99
C GLY A 14 -1.99 -12.90 17.88
N GLN A 15 -1.16 -12.65 16.86
CA GLN A 15 -0.57 -11.33 16.60
C GLN A 15 -1.22 -10.61 15.42
N THR A 16 -1.19 -9.28 15.45
CA THR A 16 -1.62 -8.42 14.35
C THR A 16 -0.58 -7.34 14.11
N PHE A 17 -0.55 -6.78 12.90
CA PHE A 17 0.32 -5.63 12.59
C PHE A 17 -0.02 -4.36 13.41
N GLY A 18 -1.15 -4.34 14.13
CA GLY A 18 -1.51 -3.27 15.07
C GLY A 18 -1.01 -3.50 16.49
N SER A 19 -0.49 -4.69 16.83
CA SER A 19 -0.08 -5.03 18.20
C SER A 19 1.35 -4.57 18.58
N GLY A 20 2.07 -3.95 17.64
CA GLY A 20 3.43 -3.46 17.88
C GLY A 20 4.00 -2.66 16.72
N PHE A 21 5.17 -2.06 16.92
CA PHE A 21 5.90 -1.37 15.86
C PHE A 21 6.56 -2.37 14.91
N HIS A 22 6.33 -2.19 13.61
CA HIS A 22 6.98 -2.93 12.54
C HIS A 22 7.80 -1.99 11.66
N LYS A 23 8.86 -2.51 11.05
CA LYS A 23 9.71 -1.74 10.13
C LYS A 23 9.35 -2.05 8.69
N TYR A 24 8.78 -1.05 8.01
CA TYR A 24 8.48 -1.11 6.58
C TYR A 24 9.57 -0.37 5.80
N VAL A 25 10.11 -0.98 4.76
CA VAL A 25 11.13 -0.37 3.90
C VAL A 25 10.74 -0.53 2.44
N LEU A 26 10.83 0.57 1.70
CA LEU A 26 10.85 0.59 0.24
C LEU A 26 12.27 0.95 -0.20
N ASP A 27 12.92 0.01 -0.88
CA ASP A 27 14.14 0.26 -1.66
C ASP A 27 13.73 0.44 -3.12
N TRP A 28 13.78 1.68 -3.60
CA TRP A 28 13.29 2.08 -4.92
C TRP A 28 14.44 2.65 -5.74
N THR A 29 14.71 1.99 -6.86
CA THR A 29 15.77 2.35 -7.80
C THR A 29 15.22 2.51 -9.21
N GLN A 30 16.07 2.92 -10.15
CA GLN A 30 15.74 2.94 -11.58
C GLN A 30 15.49 1.54 -12.18
N ASP A 31 15.75 0.47 -11.43
CA ASP A 31 15.69 -0.91 -11.93
C ASP A 31 14.58 -1.74 -11.30
N SER A 32 14.21 -1.47 -10.05
CA SER A 32 13.21 -2.26 -9.32
C SER A 32 12.69 -1.54 -8.08
N MET A 33 11.60 -2.06 -7.52
CA MET A 33 11.09 -1.71 -6.20
C MET A 33 11.09 -2.95 -5.29
N LYS A 34 11.81 -2.88 -4.18
CA LYS A 34 11.85 -3.94 -3.17
C LYS A 34 11.16 -3.48 -1.89
N PHE A 35 10.30 -4.33 -1.38
CA PHE A 35 9.50 -4.09 -0.19
C PHE A 35 9.92 -5.05 0.91
N TYR A 36 10.20 -4.49 2.09
CA TYR A 36 10.59 -5.25 3.27
C TYR A 36 9.65 -4.99 4.42
N VAL A 37 9.45 -6.03 5.23
CA VAL A 37 8.76 -5.95 6.52
C VAL A 37 9.61 -6.67 7.56
N ASP A 38 10.05 -5.93 8.58
CA ASP A 38 10.92 -6.42 9.65
C ASP A 38 12.20 -7.07 9.11
N ASP A 39 12.91 -6.33 8.24
CA ASP A 39 14.17 -6.75 7.58
C ASP A 39 14.08 -7.93 6.60
N GLU A 40 12.89 -8.50 6.41
CA GLU A 40 12.65 -9.57 5.46
C GLU A 40 12.18 -9.02 4.11
N LEU A 41 12.87 -9.38 3.02
CA LEU A 41 12.43 -9.06 1.66
C LEU A 41 11.12 -9.80 1.36
N LEU A 42 10.05 -9.04 1.22
CA LEU A 42 8.73 -9.59 0.94
C LEU A 42 8.48 -9.70 -0.56
N LEU A 43 8.69 -8.60 -1.27
CA LEU A 43 8.37 -8.45 -2.69
C LEU A 43 9.51 -7.71 -3.41
N ASN A 44 9.85 -8.17 -4.60
CA ASN A 44 10.72 -7.48 -5.54
C ASN A 44 9.97 -7.31 -6.86
N VAL A 45 9.78 -6.07 -7.29
CA VAL A 45 9.09 -5.72 -8.52
C VAL A 45 10.13 -5.17 -9.50
N ASP A 46 10.47 -5.99 -10.50
CA ASP A 46 11.18 -5.56 -11.70
C ASP A 46 10.22 -5.76 -12.88
N PRO A 47 9.82 -4.68 -13.57
CA PRO A 47 8.89 -4.80 -14.70
C PRO A 47 9.48 -5.55 -15.90
N GLY A 48 10.81 -5.71 -15.98
CA GLY A 48 11.48 -6.30 -17.13
C GLY A 48 11.52 -5.34 -18.32
N THR A 49 10.37 -5.08 -18.93
CA THR A 49 10.19 -4.12 -20.04
C THR A 49 9.65 -2.78 -19.54
N ASP A 50 8.41 -2.74 -19.06
CA ASP A 50 7.78 -1.58 -18.43
C ASP A 50 6.55 -2.00 -17.57
N PHE A 51 5.97 -1.06 -16.83
CA PHE A 51 4.79 -1.36 -16.01
C PHE A 51 3.49 -1.55 -16.81
N TRP A 52 3.44 -1.15 -18.09
CA TRP A 52 2.29 -1.41 -18.94
C TRP A 52 2.18 -2.88 -19.27
N ASP A 53 3.30 -3.48 -19.67
CA ASP A 53 3.42 -4.90 -19.95
C ASP A 53 3.26 -5.73 -18.67
N LEU A 54 3.91 -5.32 -17.58
CA LEU A 54 3.80 -6.00 -16.28
C LEU A 54 2.35 -6.04 -15.77
N GLY A 55 1.63 -4.94 -15.95
CA GLY A 55 0.23 -4.79 -15.58
C GLY A 55 -0.75 -5.52 -16.51
N GLU A 56 -0.28 -6.08 -17.63
CA GLU A 56 -1.12 -6.67 -18.68
C GLU A 56 -2.21 -5.68 -19.18
N PHE A 57 -1.95 -4.36 -19.15
CA PHE A 57 -3.00 -3.34 -19.35
C PHE A 57 -3.61 -3.32 -20.75
N GLU A 58 -2.88 -3.78 -21.76
CA GLU A 58 -3.44 -3.99 -23.12
C GLU A 58 -4.60 -5.00 -23.09
N ASN A 59 -4.55 -6.01 -22.22
CA ASN A 59 -5.62 -7.00 -22.09
C ASN A 59 -6.80 -6.48 -21.26
N ASP A 60 -6.51 -5.72 -20.21
CA ASP A 60 -7.54 -5.18 -19.29
C ASP A 60 -8.31 -4.00 -19.91
N ALA A 61 -7.66 -3.22 -20.78
CA ALA A 61 -8.22 -2.05 -21.43
C ALA A 61 -7.89 -2.04 -22.95
N PRO A 62 -8.46 -2.98 -23.74
CA PRO A 62 -8.10 -3.15 -25.13
C PRO A 62 -8.40 -1.92 -25.98
N GLY A 63 -7.43 -1.50 -26.79
CA GLY A 63 -7.56 -0.33 -27.67
C GLY A 63 -7.28 1.02 -27.01
N ILE A 64 -6.79 1.04 -25.76
CA ILE A 64 -6.22 2.23 -25.14
C ILE A 64 -4.72 2.27 -25.43
N ASP A 65 -4.24 3.39 -25.98
CA ASP A 65 -2.79 3.57 -26.21
C ASP A 65 -2.03 3.64 -24.88
N ASN A 66 -0.88 2.96 -24.80
CA ASN A 66 0.01 3.02 -23.64
C ASN A 66 0.53 4.46 -23.45
N PRO A 67 0.17 5.16 -22.35
CA PRO A 67 0.58 6.55 -22.11
C PRO A 67 2.07 6.69 -21.82
N TRP A 68 2.77 5.58 -21.56
CA TRP A 68 4.20 5.53 -21.22
C TRP A 68 5.07 5.04 -22.37
N ALA A 69 4.49 4.71 -23.54
CA ALA A 69 5.19 4.07 -24.66
C ALA A 69 6.44 4.80 -25.19
N TYR A 70 6.51 6.12 -24.96
CA TYR A 70 7.63 6.96 -25.43
C TYR A 70 8.64 7.30 -24.33
N ASN A 71 8.44 6.82 -23.10
CA ASN A 71 9.41 6.99 -22.04
C ASN A 71 10.36 5.77 -22.02
N PRO A 72 11.67 5.96 -22.20
CA PRO A 72 12.62 4.84 -22.19
C PRO A 72 12.85 4.24 -20.80
N ASN A 73 12.32 4.85 -19.73
CA ASN A 73 12.48 4.36 -18.37
C ASN A 73 11.47 3.25 -18.07
N LYS A 74 11.95 2.03 -17.84
CA LYS A 74 11.10 0.89 -17.49
C LYS A 74 10.30 1.07 -16.19
N LEU A 75 10.72 1.98 -15.31
CA LEU A 75 10.03 2.26 -14.05
C LEU A 75 8.87 3.25 -14.20
N THR A 76 8.65 3.88 -15.36
CA THR A 76 7.50 4.78 -15.56
C THR A 76 6.18 4.09 -15.19
N PRO A 77 5.30 4.72 -14.37
CA PRO A 77 5.29 6.13 -13.95
C PRO A 77 6.06 6.45 -12.65
N PHE A 78 6.78 5.49 -12.08
CA PHE A 78 7.60 5.61 -10.87
C PHE A 78 9.03 6.05 -11.18
N ASP A 79 9.18 6.99 -12.09
CA ASP A 79 10.46 7.60 -12.52
C ASP A 79 10.50 9.12 -12.28
N GLN A 80 9.56 9.62 -11.48
CA GLN A 80 9.43 11.03 -11.11
C GLN A 80 9.45 11.21 -9.58
N GLU A 81 9.42 12.46 -9.11
CA GLU A 81 9.32 12.74 -7.67
C GLU A 81 7.92 12.38 -7.13
N PHE A 82 7.86 11.72 -5.97
CA PHE A 82 6.62 11.38 -5.27
C PHE A 82 6.61 11.94 -3.86
N TYR A 83 5.42 12.16 -3.32
CA TYR A 83 5.20 12.51 -1.93
C TYR A 83 4.93 11.25 -1.10
N LEU A 84 5.56 11.16 0.08
CA LEU A 84 5.13 10.21 1.10
C LEU A 84 3.89 10.77 1.80
N ILE A 85 2.77 10.05 1.70
CA ILE A 85 1.52 10.36 2.38
C ILE A 85 1.26 9.27 3.42
N LEU A 86 0.91 9.68 4.64
CA LEU A 86 0.48 8.79 5.71
C LEU A 86 -0.93 9.19 6.14
N ASN A 87 -1.85 8.24 6.19
CA ASN A 87 -3.22 8.46 6.61
C ASN A 87 -3.81 7.23 7.32
N VAL A 88 -4.84 7.47 8.11
CA VAL A 88 -5.75 6.44 8.61
C VAL A 88 -7.07 6.61 7.89
N ALA A 89 -7.53 5.56 7.20
CA ALA A 89 -8.80 5.53 6.49
C ALA A 89 -9.76 4.54 7.17
N VAL A 90 -11.06 4.83 7.09
CA VAL A 90 -12.12 4.00 7.66
C VAL A 90 -13.22 3.82 6.61
N GLY A 91 -13.71 2.58 6.49
CA GLY A 91 -14.77 2.25 5.54
C GLY A 91 -14.25 1.93 4.14
N GLY A 92 -15.13 2.10 3.16
CA GLY A 92 -14.83 1.85 1.75
C GLY A 92 -15.11 0.41 1.31
N VAL A 93 -15.41 0.25 0.03
CA VAL A 93 -15.88 -1.01 -0.57
C VAL A 93 -14.81 -1.76 -1.37
N ASN A 94 -13.60 -1.19 -1.49
CA ASN A 94 -12.52 -1.76 -2.30
C ASN A 94 -11.25 -2.07 -1.48
N TYR A 95 -11.25 -1.78 -0.18
CA TYR A 95 -10.05 -1.87 0.67
C TYR A 95 -10.07 -3.08 1.61
N PHE A 96 -11.26 -3.51 2.03
CA PHE A 96 -11.44 -4.60 3.00
C PHE A 96 -12.31 -5.69 2.38
N GLY A 97 -11.76 -6.88 2.17
CA GLY A 97 -12.51 -8.03 1.67
C GLY A 97 -13.71 -8.40 2.55
N ASP A 98 -14.76 -8.98 1.96
CA ASP A 98 -15.92 -9.48 2.70
C ASP A 98 -15.60 -10.79 3.45
N GLU A 99 -14.53 -11.47 3.06
CA GLU A 99 -14.01 -12.70 3.65
C GLU A 99 -13.21 -12.48 4.95
N LEU A 100 -12.87 -11.24 5.28
CA LEU A 100 -12.09 -10.91 6.47
C LEU A 100 -12.93 -11.04 7.75
N THR A 101 -12.48 -11.88 8.67
CA THR A 101 -13.11 -12.05 9.99
C THR A 101 -12.53 -11.07 11.01
N ASN A 102 -13.39 -10.21 11.57
CA ASN A 102 -13.03 -9.24 12.60
C ASN A 102 -13.99 -9.34 13.80
N ILE A 103 -13.56 -8.85 14.96
CA ILE A 103 -14.41 -8.72 16.15
C ILE A 103 -14.35 -7.26 16.61
N PRO A 104 -15.46 -6.49 16.52
CA PRO A 104 -16.73 -6.84 15.89
C PRO A 104 -16.59 -7.05 14.37
N PRO A 105 -17.51 -7.81 13.73
CA PRO A 105 -17.46 -8.06 12.30
C PRO A 105 -17.62 -6.77 11.49
N LYS A 106 -17.14 -6.79 10.24
CA LYS A 106 -17.29 -5.67 9.29
C LYS A 106 -18.79 -5.34 9.12
N PRO A 107 -19.24 -4.10 9.37
CA PRO A 107 -20.67 -3.77 9.39
C PRO A 107 -21.29 -3.46 8.01
N TRP A 108 -20.53 -3.55 6.92
CA TRP A 108 -21.01 -3.40 5.55
C TRP A 108 -20.47 -4.51 4.65
N THR A 109 -21.08 -4.72 3.48
CA THR A 109 -20.52 -5.55 2.40
C THR A 109 -19.98 -4.66 1.28
N ASN A 110 -19.03 -5.16 0.50
CA ASN A 110 -18.44 -4.38 -0.60
C ASN A 110 -19.45 -4.06 -1.72
N ASP A 111 -20.48 -4.90 -1.89
CA ASP A 111 -21.55 -4.67 -2.86
C ASP A 111 -22.73 -3.83 -2.32
N SER A 112 -22.67 -3.36 -1.06
CA SER A 112 -23.79 -2.60 -0.49
C SER A 112 -23.90 -1.21 -1.14
N PRO A 113 -25.07 -0.84 -1.70
CA PRO A 113 -25.31 0.51 -2.22
C PRO A 113 -25.40 1.55 -1.09
N THR A 114 -25.46 1.10 0.17
CA THR A 114 -25.55 1.93 1.37
C THR A 114 -24.40 1.66 2.34
N ALA A 115 -23.26 1.14 1.88
CA ALA A 115 -22.14 0.75 2.72
C ALA A 115 -21.75 1.79 3.80
N SER A 116 -21.68 3.07 3.44
CA SER A 116 -21.38 4.15 4.41
C SER A 116 -22.47 4.33 5.48
N LYS A 117 -23.75 4.14 5.11
CA LYS A 117 -24.86 4.17 6.05
C LYS A 117 -24.86 2.93 6.94
N ASP A 118 -24.55 1.76 6.39
CA ASP A 118 -24.48 0.50 7.13
C ASP A 118 -23.36 0.58 8.18
N PHE A 119 -22.19 1.07 7.76
CA PHE A 119 -21.09 1.44 8.65
C PHE A 119 -21.56 2.40 9.76
N TRP A 120 -22.17 3.53 9.41
CA TRP A 120 -22.63 4.51 10.40
C TRP A 120 -23.70 3.94 11.36
N SER A 121 -24.59 3.08 10.87
CA SER A 121 -25.67 2.50 11.67
C SER A 121 -25.13 1.56 12.76
N ALA A 122 -23.95 0.97 12.55
CA ALA A 122 -23.24 0.15 13.52
C ALA A 122 -22.35 0.97 14.49
N PHE A 123 -22.55 2.29 14.60
CA PHE A 123 -21.74 3.19 15.44
C PHE A 123 -21.50 2.64 16.85
N ASN A 124 -22.54 2.14 17.51
CA ASN A 124 -22.41 1.63 18.88
C ASN A 124 -21.57 0.35 18.99
N ASP A 125 -21.34 -0.37 17.89
CA ASP A 125 -20.52 -1.58 17.87
C ASP A 125 -19.04 -1.25 17.64
N TRP A 126 -18.72 -0.40 16.66
CA TRP A 126 -17.33 -0.09 16.32
C TRP A 126 -16.75 1.13 17.05
N TYR A 127 -17.54 2.13 17.42
CA TYR A 127 -16.99 3.33 18.08
C TYR A 127 -16.28 3.00 19.41
N PRO A 128 -16.82 2.11 20.28
CA PRO A 128 -16.12 1.73 21.50
C PRO A 128 -14.79 1.02 21.29
N THR A 129 -14.51 0.49 20.09
CA THR A 129 -13.22 -0.16 19.80
C THR A 129 -12.10 0.84 19.51
N TRP A 130 -12.43 2.11 19.25
CA TRP A 130 -11.47 3.18 19.00
C TRP A 130 -10.92 3.73 20.32
N ASN A 131 -10.11 2.91 21.00
CA ASN A 131 -9.61 3.20 22.34
C ASN A 131 -8.33 4.05 22.34
N GLY A 132 -8.46 5.33 21.98
CA GLY A 132 -7.36 6.30 22.05
C GLY A 132 -6.15 5.88 21.20
N GLU A 133 -4.97 5.83 21.83
CA GLU A 133 -3.70 5.50 21.14
C GLU A 133 -3.70 4.10 20.51
N GLU A 134 -4.51 3.15 21.00
CA GLU A 134 -4.63 1.80 20.42
C GLU A 134 -5.24 1.82 19.01
N ALA A 135 -5.99 2.88 18.67
CA ALA A 135 -6.59 3.07 17.35
C ALA A 135 -5.87 4.15 16.53
N ALA A 136 -4.81 4.77 17.07
CA ALA A 136 -4.05 5.81 16.41
C ALA A 136 -2.95 5.20 15.52
N MET A 137 -2.63 5.88 14.42
CA MET A 137 -1.40 5.60 13.68
C MET A 137 -0.21 6.17 14.46
N GLN A 138 0.55 5.28 15.09
CA GLN A 138 1.77 5.64 15.82
C GLN A 138 2.98 5.44 14.91
N VAL A 139 3.79 6.49 14.75
CA VAL A 139 5.02 6.46 13.95
C VAL A 139 6.20 6.76 14.85
N ASN A 140 7.08 5.77 15.06
CA ASN A 140 8.29 5.96 15.83
C ASN A 140 9.31 6.83 15.07
N TYR A 141 9.57 6.50 13.80
CA TYR A 141 10.43 7.29 12.94
C TYR A 141 10.10 7.09 11.46
N ILE A 142 10.56 8.04 10.65
CA ILE A 142 10.66 7.94 9.20
C ILE A 142 12.10 8.31 8.85
N ARG A 143 12.73 7.51 7.99
CA ARG A 143 14.07 7.83 7.45
C ARG A 143 14.05 7.66 5.95
N VAL A 144 14.62 8.64 5.27
CA VAL A 144 14.78 8.67 3.82
C VAL A 144 16.26 8.78 3.53
N TYR A 145 16.75 7.90 2.67
CA TYR A 145 18.13 7.84 2.24
C TYR A 145 18.15 7.91 0.72
N ALA A 146 19.28 8.36 0.17
CA ALA A 146 19.52 8.32 -1.26
C ALA A 146 21.01 8.07 -1.50
N GLU A 147 21.32 7.41 -2.61
CA GLU A 147 22.70 7.22 -3.02
C GLU A 147 23.35 8.58 -3.33
N PRO A 148 24.63 8.79 -2.96
CA PRO A 148 25.34 10.02 -3.26
C PRO A 148 25.26 10.36 -4.76
N GLY A 149 24.80 11.58 -5.07
CA GLY A 149 24.67 12.06 -6.44
C GLY A 149 23.36 11.70 -7.16
N GLN A 150 22.44 10.98 -6.52
CA GLN A 150 21.10 10.69 -7.07
C GLN A 150 20.01 11.65 -6.56
N THR A 151 20.37 12.71 -5.83
CA THR A 151 19.40 13.69 -5.32
C THR A 151 19.57 15.07 -5.96
N THR A 152 18.47 15.61 -6.47
CA THR A 152 18.32 17.05 -6.77
C THR A 152 18.16 17.89 -5.50
N TYR A 153 17.73 17.26 -4.40
CA TYR A 153 17.68 17.86 -3.08
C TYR A 153 19.03 17.75 -2.38
N HIS A 154 19.60 18.88 -1.99
CA HIS A 154 20.55 18.89 -0.89
C HIS A 154 19.76 18.46 0.34
N LEU A 155 19.94 17.22 0.80
CA LEU A 155 19.56 16.82 2.15
C LEU A 155 20.46 17.64 3.10
N GLY A 156 20.06 18.89 3.29
CA GLY A 156 20.86 19.89 3.99
C GLY A 156 21.04 19.46 5.42
N ASP A 157 22.30 19.48 5.84
CA ASP A 157 22.77 19.44 7.22
C ASP A 157 21.75 20.11 8.16
N ARG A 158 21.05 19.29 8.94
CA ARG A 158 20.35 19.71 10.15
C ARG A 158 20.81 18.84 11.30
#